data_AF-A0A7W8QFF1-F1
#
_entry.id   AF-A0A7W8QFF1-F1
#
_cell.length_a   1.000
_cell.length_b   1.000
_cell.length_c   1.000
_cell.angle_alpha   90.00
_cell.angle_beta   90.00
_cell.angle_gamma   90.00
#
_symmetry.space_group_name_H-M   'P 1'
#
loop_
_entity.id
_entity.type
_entity.pdbx_description
1 polymer ?
#
loop_
_entity_poly.entity_id
_entity_poly.type
_entity_poly.pdbx_seq_one_letter_code
_entity_poly.pdbx_strand_id
1 'polypeptide(L)'
;MATIERTAAYPRFPKVLATRDLQACYTPLPDQLEWARRSSRRDRPQLGLLVLLKVFQQMHHFPSLDSIPPAVVEHVRAAANIGPAVRFGHDTQASPTLFRHYAAVREYLGVKP
;
A
#
# COMPACT_ATOMS: atom_id res chain seq x y z
N MET A 1 23.70 -19.70 -6.86
CA MET A 1 22.38 -20.30 -6.59
C MET A 1 21.35 -19.18 -6.67
N ALA A 2 20.68 -19.07 -7.82
CA ALA A 2 19.70 -18.03 -8.10
C ALA A 2 18.33 -18.71 -8.28
N THR A 3 17.53 -18.70 -7.24
CA THR A 3 16.17 -19.25 -7.27
C THR A 3 15.25 -18.17 -7.83
N ILE A 4 15.24 -18.06 -9.14
CA ILE A 4 14.31 -17.21 -9.89
C ILE A 4 13.03 -18.04 -10.10
N GLU A 5 12.11 -17.98 -9.15
CA GLU A 5 10.73 -18.44 -9.35
C GLU A 5 9.94 -17.31 -10.03
N ARG A 6 10.30 -17.02 -11.29
CA ARG A 6 9.46 -16.24 -12.21
C ARG A 6 8.38 -17.14 -12.76
N THR A 7 7.21 -17.16 -12.14
CA THR A 7 5.95 -17.45 -12.85
C THR A 7 4.80 -16.69 -12.22
N ALA A 8 4.77 -15.38 -12.44
CA ALA A 8 3.57 -14.57 -12.38
C ALA A 8 3.83 -13.27 -13.16
N ALA A 9 3.79 -13.37 -14.49
CA ALA A 9 3.94 -12.24 -15.41
C ALA A 9 2.78 -11.22 -15.37
N TYR A 10 1.92 -11.31 -14.36
CA TYR A 10 0.99 -10.27 -13.96
C TYR A 10 1.00 -10.21 -12.43
N PRO A 11 1.28 -9.06 -11.81
CA PRO A 11 1.20 -8.91 -10.36
C PRO A 11 -0.27 -9.00 -9.98
N ARG A 12 -0.78 -10.22 -9.83
CA ARG A 12 -2.05 -10.53 -9.20
C ARG A 12 -1.70 -10.96 -7.79
N PHE A 13 -2.45 -10.48 -6.79
CA PHE A 13 -2.28 -10.95 -5.43
C PHE A 13 -2.41 -12.48 -5.45
N PRO A 14 -1.35 -13.23 -5.08
CA PRO A 14 -1.46 -14.67 -5.05
C PRO A 14 -2.57 -15.03 -4.06
N LYS A 15 -3.43 -15.97 -4.42
CA LYS A 15 -4.56 -16.42 -3.58
C LYS A 15 -4.09 -16.87 -2.19
N VAL A 16 -2.81 -17.24 -2.09
CA VAL A 16 -2.08 -17.51 -0.85
C VAL A 16 -0.89 -16.56 -0.78
N LEU A 17 -1.04 -15.39 -0.14
CA LEU A 17 0.12 -14.59 0.27
C LEU A 17 0.75 -15.30 1.47
N ALA A 18 1.92 -15.91 1.27
CA ALA A 18 2.72 -16.38 2.39
C ALA A 18 3.08 -15.18 3.26
N THR A 19 2.81 -15.25 4.57
CA THR A 19 3.03 -14.14 5.50
C THR A 19 4.45 -13.58 5.43
N ARG A 20 5.47 -14.43 5.24
CA ARG A 20 6.87 -13.99 5.08
C ARG A 20 7.10 -13.11 3.85
N ASP A 21 6.51 -13.48 2.71
CA ASP A 21 6.63 -12.74 1.45
C ASP A 21 5.80 -11.45 1.51
N LEU A 22 4.64 -11.53 2.16
CA LEU A 22 3.84 -10.34 2.47
C LEU A 22 4.66 -9.35 3.30
N GLN A 23 5.32 -9.83 4.36
CA GLN A 23 6.19 -8.99 5.17
C GLN A 23 7.37 -8.46 4.34
N ALA A 24 8.07 -9.31 3.58
CA ALA A 24 9.21 -8.85 2.79
C ALA A 24 8.84 -7.77 1.75
N CYS A 25 7.72 -7.93 1.05
CA CYS A 25 7.32 -7.03 -0.03
C CYS A 25 6.51 -5.80 0.45
N TYR A 26 5.67 -5.96 1.48
CA TYR A 26 4.73 -4.93 1.92
C TYR A 26 5.14 -4.26 3.24
N THR A 27 6.30 -4.59 3.83
CA THR A 27 6.80 -3.83 4.99
C THR A 27 7.22 -2.43 4.58
N PRO A 28 6.55 -1.35 5.05
CA PRO A 28 6.96 0.01 4.79
C PRO A 28 8.34 0.30 5.37
N LEU A 29 9.18 0.93 4.56
CA LEU A 29 10.49 1.40 5.00
C LEU A 29 10.33 2.62 5.92
N PRO A 30 11.31 2.89 6.81
CA PRO A 30 11.30 4.08 7.66
C PRO A 30 11.08 5.37 6.88
N ASP A 31 11.73 5.56 5.72
CA ASP A 31 11.49 6.71 4.83
C ASP A 31 10.03 6.86 4.38
N GLN A 32 9.36 5.74 4.07
CA GLN A 32 7.97 5.74 3.63
C GLN A 32 7.04 6.08 4.79
N LEU A 33 7.34 5.55 5.99
CA LEU A 33 6.63 5.87 7.22
C LEU A 33 6.75 7.36 7.57
N GLU A 34 7.96 7.90 7.49
CA GLU A 34 8.21 9.33 7.69
C GLU A 34 7.50 10.19 6.66
N TRP A 35 7.55 9.81 5.38
CA TRP A 35 6.83 10.51 4.33
C TRP A 35 5.32 10.50 4.59
N ALA A 36 4.74 9.36 4.95
CA ALA A 36 3.31 9.26 5.24
C ALA A 36 2.93 10.11 6.47
N ARG A 37 3.77 10.13 7.51
CA ARG A 37 3.60 11.01 8.69
C ARG A 37 3.71 12.50 8.33
N ARG A 38 4.59 12.88 7.41
CA ARG A 38 4.72 14.27 6.93
C ARG A 38 3.55 14.69 6.04
N SER A 39 3.07 13.77 5.19
CA SER A 39 1.97 14.01 4.26
C SER A 39 0.61 14.08 4.97
N SER A 40 0.45 13.32 6.07
CA SER A 40 -0.81 13.21 6.79
C SER A 40 -0.63 13.23 8.29
N ARG A 41 -1.29 14.19 8.97
CA ARG A 41 -1.36 14.26 10.44
C ARG A 41 -2.36 13.28 11.07
N ARG A 42 -3.18 12.60 10.26
CA ARG A 42 -4.23 11.67 10.70
C ARG A 42 -3.82 10.25 10.30
N ASP A 43 -4.03 9.29 11.20
CA ASP A 43 -3.67 7.89 10.96
C ASP A 43 -4.43 7.26 9.78
N ARG A 44 -5.66 7.72 9.52
CA ARG A 44 -6.52 7.19 8.44
C ARG A 44 -5.96 7.43 7.03
N PRO A 45 -5.67 8.68 6.61
CA PRO A 45 -5.01 8.93 5.32
C PRO A 45 -3.56 8.40 5.29
N GLN A 46 -2.85 8.36 6.42
CA GLN A 46 -1.51 7.78 6.50
C GLN A 46 -1.51 6.29 6.12
N LEU A 47 -2.45 5.50 6.66
CA LEU A 47 -2.61 4.09 6.29
C LEU A 47 -2.92 3.93 4.81
N GLY A 48 -3.85 4.75 4.28
CA GLY A 48 -4.22 4.75 2.87
C GLY A 48 -3.01 4.99 1.95
N LEU A 49 -2.22 6.03 2.24
CA LEU A 49 -1.01 6.37 1.49
C LEU A 49 0.01 5.23 1.47
N LEU A 50 0.29 4.62 2.63
CA LEU A 50 1.28 3.55 2.73
C LEU A 50 0.84 2.29 1.98
N VAL A 51 -0.43 1.90 2.11
CA VAL A 51 -0.98 0.74 1.37
C VAL A 51 -0.90 1.01 -0.13
N LEU A 52 -1.35 2.18 -0.59
CA LEU A 52 -1.31 2.54 -2.00
C LEU A 52 0.10 2.61 -2.56
N LEU A 53 1.05 3.15 -1.79
CA LEU A 53 2.46 3.18 -2.15
C LEU A 53 3.02 1.77 -2.35
N LYS A 54 2.75 0.84 -1.42
CA LYS A 54 3.21 -0.54 -1.52
C LYS A 54 2.57 -1.30 -2.67
N VAL A 55 1.27 -1.13 -2.84
CA VAL A 55 0.55 -1.72 -3.96
C VAL A 55 1.10 -1.19 -5.28
N PHE A 56 1.35 0.12 -5.41
CA PHE A 56 1.94 0.68 -6.61
C PHE A 56 3.38 0.19 -6.84
N GLN A 57 4.20 0.02 -5.80
CA GLN A 57 5.55 -0.53 -5.96
C GLN A 57 5.54 -1.98 -6.47
N GLN A 58 4.51 -2.77 -6.16
CA GLN A 58 4.39 -4.16 -6.61
C GLN A 58 3.69 -4.29 -7.97
N MET A 59 2.62 -3.51 -8.18
CA MET A 59 1.77 -3.61 -9.37
C MET A 59 2.11 -2.59 -10.47
N HIS A 60 2.80 -1.51 -10.14
CA HIS A 60 3.02 -0.33 -10.99
C HIS A 60 1.72 0.34 -11.49
N HIS A 61 0.57 -0.02 -10.92
CA HIS A 61 -0.74 0.59 -11.15
C HIS A 61 -1.55 0.58 -9.86
N PHE A 62 -2.64 1.36 -9.83
CA PHE A 62 -3.57 1.37 -8.71
C PHE A 62 -4.72 0.38 -9.00
N PRO A 63 -4.76 -0.80 -8.35
CA PRO A 63 -5.90 -1.70 -8.45
C PRO A 63 -7.10 -1.16 -7.68
N SER A 64 -8.27 -1.75 -7.93
CA SER A 64 -9.47 -1.52 -7.13
C SER A 64 -9.20 -1.85 -5.66
N LEU A 65 -9.77 -1.07 -4.73
CA LEU A 65 -9.63 -1.31 -3.29
C LEU A 65 -10.11 -2.71 -2.88
N ASP A 66 -11.17 -3.22 -3.54
CA ASP A 66 -11.66 -4.60 -3.37
C ASP A 66 -10.65 -5.68 -3.75
N SER A 67 -9.72 -5.38 -4.65
CA SER A 67 -8.66 -6.32 -5.02
C SER A 67 -7.54 -6.37 -3.99
N ILE A 68 -7.45 -5.39 -3.08
CA ILE A 68 -6.38 -5.30 -2.08
C ILE A 68 -6.70 -6.27 -0.93
N PRO A 69 -5.83 -7.24 -0.62
CA PRO A 69 -6.06 -8.15 0.48
C PRO A 69 -6.06 -7.40 1.81
N PRO A 70 -7.01 -7.70 2.72
CA PRO A 70 -7.00 -7.11 4.06
C PRO A 70 -5.72 -7.45 4.83
N ALA A 71 -5.06 -8.56 4.52
CA ALA A 71 -3.77 -8.92 5.11
C ALA A 71 -2.66 -7.88 4.83
N VAL A 72 -2.64 -7.27 3.64
CA VAL A 72 -1.68 -6.20 3.29
C VAL A 72 -1.96 -4.97 4.13
N VAL A 73 -3.23 -4.59 4.24
CA VAL A 73 -3.68 -3.46 5.05
C VAL A 73 -3.28 -3.66 6.50
N GLU A 74 -3.61 -4.81 7.09
CA GLU A 74 -3.30 -5.18 8.48
C GLU A 74 -1.79 -5.17 8.76
N HIS A 75 -0.98 -5.65 7.82
CA HIS A 75 0.46 -5.62 7.94
C HIS A 75 1.03 -4.19 7.91
N VAL A 76 0.58 -3.38 6.94
CA VAL A 76 1.04 -1.99 6.81
C VAL A 76 0.66 -1.16 8.03
N ARG A 77 -0.56 -1.32 8.58
CA ARG A 77 -0.93 -0.62 9.82
C ARG A 77 -0.12 -1.09 11.01
N ALA A 78 0.18 -2.39 11.13
CA ALA A 78 1.01 -2.91 12.21
C ALA A 78 2.42 -2.30 12.14
N ALA A 79 3.00 -2.26 10.93
CA ALA A 79 4.30 -1.65 10.69
C ALA A 79 4.30 -0.12 10.90
N ALA A 80 3.17 0.56 10.61
CA ALA A 80 3.01 1.99 10.84
C ALA A 80 2.65 2.36 12.29
N ASN A 81 2.46 1.37 13.16
CA ASN A 81 1.96 1.52 14.53
C ASN A 81 0.60 2.26 14.59
N ILE A 82 -0.27 1.99 13.61
CA ILE A 82 -1.60 2.59 13.52
C ILE A 82 -2.63 1.73 14.27
N GLY A 83 -3.39 2.37 15.15
CA GLY A 83 -4.39 1.69 15.98
C GLY A 83 -5.49 0.96 15.19
N PRO A 84 -6.04 -0.15 15.72
CA PRO A 84 -7.10 -0.95 15.07
C PRO A 84 -8.40 -0.22 14.79
N ALA A 85 -8.62 0.93 15.44
CA ALA A 85 -9.79 1.77 15.20
C ALA A 85 -9.79 2.39 13.79
N VAL A 86 -8.64 2.43 13.12
CA VAL A 86 -8.50 3.05 11.81
C VAL A 86 -8.87 2.05 10.72
N ARG A 87 -10.10 2.15 10.20
CA ARG A 87 -10.53 1.35 9.05
C ARG A 87 -9.92 1.87 7.76
N PHE A 88 -9.24 0.97 7.05
CA PHE A 88 -9.00 1.09 5.62
C PHE A 88 -10.30 0.82 4.87
N GLY A 89 -10.61 1.66 3.89
CA GLY A 89 -11.91 1.72 3.27
C GLY A 89 -12.28 3.19 3.12
N HIS A 90 -12.23 3.66 1.88
CA HIS A 90 -12.81 4.95 1.55
C HIS A 90 -14.30 4.75 1.45
N ASP A 91 -15.06 5.59 2.15
CA ASP A 91 -16.51 5.56 2.10
C ASP A 91 -16.95 5.70 0.64
N THR A 92 -17.81 4.77 0.23
CA THR A 92 -18.14 4.42 -1.14
C THR A 92 -18.88 5.57 -1.81
N GLN A 93 -18.16 6.59 -2.26
CA GLN A 93 -18.52 7.54 -3.33
C GLN A 93 -17.42 8.60 -3.43
N ALA A 94 -16.60 8.51 -4.48
CA ALA A 94 -15.79 9.61 -5.03
C ALA A 94 -15.13 10.54 -4.00
N SER A 95 -14.45 10.00 -2.98
CA SER A 95 -13.71 10.84 -2.04
C SER A 95 -12.55 11.53 -2.77
N PRO A 96 -12.54 12.86 -2.95
CA PRO A 96 -11.42 13.58 -3.58
C PRO A 96 -10.09 13.33 -2.85
N THR A 97 -10.17 12.90 -1.58
CA THR A 97 -9.04 12.45 -0.77
C THR A 97 -8.31 11.24 -1.36
N LEU A 98 -9.00 10.28 -1.98
CA LEU A 98 -8.35 9.14 -2.69
C LEU A 98 -7.47 9.63 -3.83
N PHE A 99 -8.02 10.51 -4.66
CA PHE A 99 -7.33 11.02 -5.83
C PHE A 99 -6.10 11.85 -5.43
N ARG A 100 -6.20 12.62 -4.34
CA ARG A 100 -5.06 13.30 -3.71
C ARG A 100 -3.99 12.31 -3.24
N HIS A 101 -4.38 11.19 -2.64
CA HIS A 101 -3.43 10.14 -2.26
C HIS A 101 -2.74 9.51 -3.48
N TYR A 102 -3.47 9.25 -4.57
CA TYR A 102 -2.88 8.72 -5.81
C TYR A 102 -1.85 9.70 -6.38
N ALA A 103 -2.19 11.00 -6.44
CA ALA A 103 -1.26 12.03 -6.88
C ALA A 103 -0.02 12.09 -5.98
N ALA A 104 -0.21 12.13 -4.66
CA ALA A 104 0.89 12.18 -3.70
C ALA A 104 1.83 10.95 -3.81
N VAL A 105 1.26 9.75 -3.98
CA VAL A 105 2.06 8.52 -4.19
C VAL A 105 2.86 8.59 -5.49
N ARG A 106 2.25 9.07 -6.58
CA ARG A 106 2.96 9.24 -7.87
C ARG A 106 4.08 10.27 -7.78
N GLU A 107 3.82 11.39 -7.11
CA GLU A 107 4.82 12.44 -6.86
C GLU A 107 5.98 11.91 -6.01
N TYR A 108 5.69 11.18 -4.93
CA TYR A 108 6.71 10.60 -4.06
C TYR A 108 7.57 9.56 -4.77
N LEU A 109 6.97 8.72 -5.62
CA LEU A 109 7.71 7.76 -6.44
C LEU A 109 8.42 8.40 -7.64
N GLY A 110 8.23 9.70 -7.88
CA GLY A 110 8.82 10.42 -9.02
C GLY A 110 8.33 9.91 -10.38
N VAL A 111 7.19 9.24 -10.43
CA VAL A 111 6.62 8.70 -11.67
C VAL A 111 5.98 9.83 -12.45
N LYS A 112 6.74 10.41 -13.39
CA LYS A 112 6.22 11.37 -14.38
C LYS A 112 5.16 10.69 -15.27
N PRO A 113 4.10 11.42 -15.66
CA PRO A 113 3.06 10.92 -16.54
C PRO A 113 3.59 10.48 -17.92
#